data_AF-A0A937QI28-F1
#
_entry.id   AF-A0A937QI28-F1
#
_cell.length_a   1.000
_cell.length_b   1.000
_cell.length_c   1.000
_cell.angle_alpha   90.00
_cell.angle_beta   90.00
_cell.angle_gamma   90.00
#
_symmetry.space_group_name_H-M   'P 1'
#
loop_
_entity.id
_entity.type
_entity.pdbx_description
1 polymer ?
#
loop_
_entity_poly.entity_id
_entity_poly.type
_entity_poly.pdbx_seq_one_letter_code
_entity_poly.pdbx_strand_id
1 'polypeptide(L)'
;MDSVILGILVTLAVWIFMKRRRINKGSSGILSRLFKGSRSQAQPPPEIPPEQRQIPRIGKAGTITKGQLKALKTNYFETTKQWSFEEAALVLDAVTYLRAVCTQFTGKKLPPIEVQNELLVFILKDKDLRDYIRNWGNNWRKTGVKDEIPKLKHNSQFEKVAEQITELIKIVEGSE
;
A
#
# COMPACT_ATOMS: atom_id res chain seq x y z
N MET A 1 -6.02 9.89 42.87
CA MET A 1 -5.95 8.41 42.71
C MET A 1 -5.65 8.08 41.24
N ASP A 2 -4.74 8.84 40.63
CA ASP A 2 -4.74 9.01 39.17
C ASP A 2 -3.54 8.32 38.49
N SER A 3 -2.47 8.02 39.24
CA SER A 3 -1.28 7.36 38.71
C SER A 3 -1.45 5.85 38.49
N VAL A 4 -2.27 5.17 39.30
CA VAL A 4 -2.51 3.72 39.15
C VAL A 4 -3.38 3.44 37.92
N ILE A 5 -4.40 4.28 37.69
CA ILE A 5 -5.30 4.17 36.53
C ILE A 5 -4.52 4.43 35.23
N LEU A 6 -3.60 5.39 35.23
CA LEU A 6 -2.74 5.67 34.07
C LEU A 6 -1.78 4.50 33.77
N GLY A 7 -1.22 3.87 34.80
CA GLY A 7 -0.36 2.70 34.65
C GLY A 7 -1.07 1.49 34.02
N ILE A 8 -2.33 1.27 34.40
CA ILE A 8 -3.18 0.19 33.85
C ILE A 8 -3.57 0.50 32.38
N LEU A 9 -3.86 1.76 32.06
CA LEU A 9 -4.18 2.17 30.69
C LEU A 9 -2.99 2.02 29.74
N VAL A 10 -1.77 2.38 30.18
CA VAL A 10 -0.56 2.25 29.36
C VAL A 10 -0.21 0.77 29.12
N THR A 11 -0.33 -0.08 30.15
CA THR A 11 -0.11 -1.52 29.99
C THR A 11 -1.15 -2.18 29.09
N LEU A 12 -2.43 -1.77 29.18
CA LEU A 12 -3.46 -2.23 28.24
C LEU A 12 -3.20 -1.76 26.80
N ALA A 13 -2.76 -0.51 26.60
CA ALA A 13 -2.44 0.01 25.28
C ALA A 13 -1.25 -0.71 24.64
N VAL A 14 -0.19 -0.97 25.42
CA VAL A 14 0.98 -1.75 24.95
C VAL A 14 0.61 -3.20 24.71
N TRP A 15 -0.22 -3.81 25.55
CA TRP A 15 -0.67 -5.19 25.36
C TRP A 15 -1.58 -5.34 24.13
N ILE A 16 -2.51 -4.41 23.89
CA ILE A 16 -3.33 -4.37 22.67
C ILE A 16 -2.45 -4.15 21.44
N PHE A 17 -1.47 -3.24 21.52
CA PHE A 17 -0.51 -2.99 20.44
C PHE A 17 0.36 -4.22 20.13
N MET A 18 0.82 -4.95 21.16
CA MET A 18 1.60 -6.18 21.01
C MET A 18 0.74 -7.37 20.56
N LYS A 19 -0.51 -7.48 21.02
CA LYS A 19 -1.47 -8.51 20.60
C LYS A 19 -1.83 -8.34 19.13
N ARG A 20 -2.02 -7.09 18.66
CA ARG A 20 -2.22 -6.78 17.23
C ARG A 20 -0.99 -7.11 16.37
N ARG A 21 0.23 -6.96 16.91
CA ARG A 21 1.47 -7.42 16.24
C ARG A 21 1.66 -8.94 16.24
N ARG A 22 1.15 -9.68 17.24
CA ARG A 22 1.23 -11.15 17.26
C ARG A 22 0.23 -11.83 16.32
N ILE A 23 -0.94 -11.24 16.08
CA ILE A 23 -1.89 -11.75 15.07
C ILE A 23 -1.29 -11.61 13.64
N ASN A 24 -0.40 -10.62 13.42
CA ASN A 24 0.36 -10.46 12.18
C ASN A 24 1.55 -11.42 11.98
N LYS A 25 1.72 -12.43 12.83
CA LYS A 25 2.64 -13.55 12.56
C LYS A 25 1.94 -14.90 12.37
N GLY A 26 0.60 -14.94 12.31
CA GLY A 26 -0.13 -16.21 12.32
C GLY A 26 -1.45 -16.27 11.54
N SER A 27 -1.80 -15.30 10.71
CA SER A 27 -3.01 -15.38 9.85
C SER A 27 -2.70 -15.27 8.36
N SER A 28 -1.58 -15.87 7.94
CA SER A 28 -1.31 -16.24 6.55
C SER A 28 -2.04 -17.55 6.20
N GLY A 29 -3.36 -17.56 6.36
CA GLY A 29 -4.16 -18.77 6.25
C GLY A 29 -4.90 -18.91 4.92
N ILE A 30 -5.55 -17.85 4.43
CA ILE A 30 -6.53 -17.97 3.33
C ILE A 30 -6.03 -17.26 2.07
N LEU A 31 -5.77 -15.96 2.15
CA LEU A 31 -5.23 -15.19 1.01
C LEU A 31 -3.86 -15.73 0.54
N SER A 32 -2.96 -16.07 1.48
CA SER A 32 -1.65 -16.61 1.11
C SER A 32 -1.66 -18.05 0.60
N ARG A 33 -2.76 -18.80 0.72
CA ARG A 33 -2.87 -20.17 0.15
C ARG A 33 -3.35 -20.15 -1.29
N LEU A 34 -4.13 -19.14 -1.69
CA LEU A 34 -4.60 -18.96 -3.05
C LEU A 34 -3.48 -18.53 -4.03
N PHE A 35 -2.39 -17.92 -3.52
CA PHE A 35 -1.35 -17.32 -4.36
C PHE A 35 0.04 -17.97 -4.23
N LYS A 36 0.16 -19.19 -3.68
CA LYS A 36 1.46 -19.81 -3.37
C LYS A 36 1.86 -20.91 -4.34
N GLY A 37 2.40 -20.52 -5.49
CA GLY A 37 3.25 -21.39 -6.30
C GLY A 37 4.64 -21.53 -5.66
N SER A 38 4.97 -22.76 -5.27
CA SER A 38 6.28 -23.36 -4.90
C SER A 38 7.48 -22.46 -4.54
N ARG A 39 7.97 -22.60 -3.29
CA ARG A 39 9.42 -22.46 -3.01
C ARG A 39 9.82 -23.22 -1.74
N SER A 40 10.76 -24.16 -1.90
CA SER A 40 11.44 -24.87 -0.81
C SER A 40 12.91 -24.44 -0.70
N GLN A 41 13.33 -24.36 0.56
CA GLN A 41 14.69 -24.43 1.13
C GLN A 41 15.67 -23.26 1.04
N ALA A 42 16.54 -23.26 2.06
CA ALA A 42 17.11 -22.12 2.76
C ALA A 42 18.60 -21.90 2.44
N GLN A 43 19.02 -20.64 2.44
CA GLN A 43 20.41 -20.16 2.34
C GLN A 43 20.59 -18.86 3.16
N PRO A 44 21.82 -18.49 3.59
CA PRO A 44 22.11 -17.34 4.48
C PRO A 44 21.59 -16.01 3.88
N PRO A 45 21.38 -14.94 4.68
CA PRO A 45 20.53 -13.81 4.29
C PRO A 45 20.95 -13.25 2.92
N PRO A 46 20.20 -13.54 1.86
CA PRO A 46 20.63 -13.17 0.53
C PRO A 46 20.45 -11.66 0.38
N GLU A 47 21.41 -11.01 -0.28
CA GLU A 47 21.15 -9.73 -0.93
C GLU A 47 19.90 -9.93 -1.80
N ILE A 48 18.79 -9.32 -1.37
CA ILE A 48 17.47 -9.51 -1.97
C ILE A 48 17.61 -9.22 -3.48
N PRO A 49 17.48 -10.25 -4.35
CA PRO A 49 17.63 -10.08 -5.79
C PRO A 49 16.67 -9.01 -6.28
N PRO A 50 17.03 -8.21 -7.29
CA PRO A 50 16.19 -7.10 -7.76
C PRO A 50 14.76 -7.52 -8.12
N GLU A 51 14.53 -8.78 -8.48
CA GLU A 51 13.21 -9.38 -8.76
C GLU A 51 12.27 -9.50 -7.56
N GLN A 52 12.78 -9.52 -6.32
CA GLN A 52 11.93 -9.52 -5.11
C GLN A 52 11.47 -8.11 -4.69
N ARG A 53 11.95 -7.06 -5.36
CA ARG A 53 11.35 -5.73 -5.28
C ARG A 53 10.16 -5.72 -6.24
N GLN A 54 8.97 -5.99 -5.72
CA GLN A 54 7.72 -5.95 -6.49
C GLN A 54 7.37 -4.55 -7.04
N ILE A 55 8.23 -3.56 -6.79
CA ILE A 55 8.13 -2.18 -7.26
C ILE A 55 9.29 -1.96 -8.24
N PRO A 56 9.03 -1.43 -9.46
CA PRO A 56 10.10 -1.19 -10.42
C PRO A 56 11.11 -0.18 -9.87
N ARG A 57 12.39 -0.52 -10.02
CA ARG A 57 13.47 0.42 -9.70
C ARG A 57 13.59 1.47 -10.78
N ILE A 58 13.33 2.73 -10.44
CA ILE A 58 13.31 3.85 -11.37
C ILE A 58 14.07 5.04 -10.78
N GLY A 59 14.78 5.80 -11.61
CA GLY A 59 15.51 6.97 -11.16
C GLY A 59 16.80 6.67 -10.39
N LYS A 60 17.33 7.68 -9.70
CA LYS A 60 18.62 7.59 -8.99
C LYS A 60 18.39 7.24 -7.52
N ALA A 61 18.91 6.10 -7.08
CA ALA A 61 18.85 5.69 -5.67
C ALA A 61 19.45 6.77 -4.76
N GLY A 62 18.88 6.95 -3.57
CA GLY A 62 19.38 7.94 -2.61
C GLY A 62 18.87 9.36 -2.81
N THR A 63 18.01 9.61 -3.80
CA THR A 63 17.49 10.96 -4.10
C THR A 63 16.14 11.27 -3.43
N ILE A 64 15.60 10.34 -2.64
CA ILE A 64 14.36 10.56 -1.89
C ILE A 64 14.44 11.79 -0.98
N THR A 65 13.39 12.61 -0.99
CA THR A 65 13.31 13.80 -0.14
C THR A 65 12.79 13.47 1.27
N LYS A 66 13.12 14.32 2.26
CA LYS A 66 12.56 14.21 3.62
C LYS A 66 11.03 14.24 3.63
N GLY A 67 10.42 15.04 2.75
CA GLY A 67 8.97 15.13 2.59
C GLY A 67 8.36 13.81 2.13
N GLN A 68 8.93 13.19 1.09
CA GLN A 68 8.49 11.88 0.61
C GLN A 68 8.69 10.79 1.66
N LEU A 69 9.80 10.81 2.39
CA LEU A 69 10.07 9.84 3.45
C LEU A 69 9.05 9.95 4.60
N LYS A 70 8.65 11.17 4.95
CA LYS A 70 7.55 11.41 5.90
C LYS A 70 6.22 10.89 5.35
N ALA A 71 5.90 11.17 4.09
CA ALA A 71 4.67 10.70 3.46
C ALA A 71 4.59 9.17 3.34
N LEU A 72 5.70 8.50 2.99
CA LEU A 72 5.79 7.04 2.99
C LEU A 72 5.56 6.47 4.38
N LYS A 73 6.18 7.07 5.42
CA LYS A 73 5.96 6.69 6.81
C LYS A 73 4.50 6.82 7.24
N THR A 74 3.84 7.91 6.84
CA THR A 74 2.41 8.15 7.11
C THR A 74 1.52 7.09 6.46
N ASN A 75 1.93 6.57 5.31
CA ASN A 75 1.23 5.49 4.61
C ASN A 75 1.77 4.10 4.97
N TYR A 76 2.52 3.97 6.07
CA TYR A 76 3.03 2.71 6.62
C TYR A 76 4.00 1.93 5.70
N PHE A 77 4.65 2.60 4.75
CA PHE A 77 5.71 1.99 3.95
C PHE A 77 7.05 1.94 4.69
N GLU A 78 7.89 0.98 4.30
CA GLU A 78 9.28 0.92 4.75
C GLU A 78 10.04 2.17 4.30
N THR A 79 10.61 2.87 5.27
CA THR A 79 11.41 4.07 5.00
C THR A 79 12.87 3.71 4.96
N THR A 80 13.45 3.65 3.76
CA THR A 80 14.89 3.49 3.58
C THR A 80 15.44 4.62 2.72
N LYS A 81 16.67 5.06 3.03
CA LYS A 81 17.32 6.13 2.27
C LYS A 81 17.71 5.70 0.86
N GLN A 82 17.58 4.42 0.51
CA GLN A 82 17.94 3.88 -0.79
C GLN A 82 16.90 4.13 -1.88
N TRP A 83 15.72 4.62 -1.52
CA TRP A 83 14.68 4.97 -2.48
C TRP A 83 15.13 6.13 -3.36
N SER A 84 14.76 6.08 -4.64
CA SER A 84 14.83 7.26 -5.49
C SER A 84 13.64 8.19 -5.25
N PHE A 85 13.78 9.43 -5.71
CA PHE A 85 12.69 10.37 -5.77
C PHE A 85 11.51 9.83 -6.61
N GLU A 86 11.79 9.24 -7.77
CA GLU A 86 10.81 8.76 -8.73
C GLU A 86 10.05 7.54 -8.19
N GLU A 87 10.74 6.62 -7.50
CA GLU A 87 10.13 5.46 -6.84
C GLU A 87 9.15 5.90 -5.77
N ALA A 88 9.61 6.80 -4.89
CA ALA A 88 8.77 7.32 -3.81
C ALA A 88 7.56 8.08 -4.36
N ALA A 89 7.74 8.87 -5.41
CA ALA A 89 6.65 9.58 -6.08
C ALA A 89 5.63 8.61 -6.67
N LEU A 90 6.07 7.58 -7.42
CA LEU A 90 5.17 6.61 -8.03
C LEU A 90 4.33 5.86 -6.99
N VAL A 91 4.94 5.41 -5.89
CA VAL A 91 4.22 4.71 -4.82
C VAL A 91 3.19 5.62 -4.16
N LEU A 92 3.56 6.86 -3.84
CA LEU A 92 2.64 7.83 -3.23
C LEU A 92 1.50 8.22 -4.18
N ASP A 93 1.78 8.33 -5.47
CA ASP A 93 0.78 8.58 -6.51
C ASP A 93 -0.18 7.39 -6.62
N ALA A 94 0.34 6.16 -6.63
CA ALA A 94 -0.49 4.96 -6.66
C ALA A 94 -1.42 4.85 -5.44
N VAL A 95 -0.94 5.17 -4.25
CA VAL A 95 -1.76 5.24 -3.02
C VAL A 95 -2.87 6.28 -3.15
N THR A 96 -2.53 7.46 -3.65
CA THR A 96 -3.50 8.55 -3.83
C THR A 96 -4.55 8.18 -4.86
N TYR A 97 -4.12 7.64 -6.00
CA TYR A 97 -4.98 7.14 -7.06
C TYR A 97 -5.91 6.04 -6.56
N LEU A 98 -5.37 5.01 -5.89
CA LEU A 98 -6.16 3.91 -5.33
C LEU A 98 -7.25 4.41 -4.39
N ARG A 99 -6.92 5.30 -3.46
CA ARG A 99 -7.90 5.87 -2.52
C ARG A 99 -8.99 6.65 -3.25
N ALA A 100 -8.63 7.38 -4.30
CA ALA A 100 -9.59 8.09 -5.11
C ALA A 100 -10.52 7.14 -5.90
N VAL A 101 -9.99 6.07 -6.49
CA VAL A 101 -10.79 5.01 -7.14
C VAL A 101 -11.73 4.38 -6.13
N CYS A 102 -11.22 3.91 -4.98
CA CYS A 102 -12.05 3.32 -3.94
C CYS A 102 -13.14 4.28 -3.47
N THR A 103 -12.82 5.54 -3.21
CA THR A 103 -13.81 6.52 -2.73
C THR A 103 -14.89 6.79 -3.77
N GLN A 104 -14.53 6.92 -5.05
CA GLN A 104 -15.48 7.15 -6.14
C GLN A 104 -16.32 5.91 -6.46
N PHE A 105 -15.76 4.72 -6.31
CA PHE A 105 -16.43 3.46 -6.61
C PHE A 105 -17.32 2.95 -5.46
N THR A 106 -16.82 2.98 -4.22
CA THR A 106 -17.56 2.47 -3.03
C THR A 106 -18.33 3.55 -2.29
N GLY A 107 -18.16 4.82 -2.68
CA GLY A 107 -18.95 5.94 -2.21
C GLY A 107 -18.56 6.54 -0.85
N LYS A 108 -17.63 5.94 -0.07
CA LYS A 108 -16.95 6.58 1.10
C LYS A 108 -16.00 5.68 1.89
N LYS A 109 -16.19 4.36 1.88
CA LYS A 109 -15.41 3.45 2.74
C LYS A 109 -14.18 2.91 1.99
N LEU A 110 -12.99 3.25 2.48
CA LEU A 110 -11.76 2.59 2.02
C LEU A 110 -11.79 1.11 2.43
N PRO A 111 -11.35 0.18 1.57
CA PRO A 111 -11.28 -1.23 1.92
C PRO A 111 -10.24 -1.47 3.03
N PRO A 112 -10.24 -2.62 3.71
CA PRO A 112 -9.22 -2.99 4.69
C PRO A 112 -7.80 -2.82 4.14
N ILE A 113 -6.83 -2.55 5.03
CA ILE A 113 -5.45 -2.25 4.62
C ILE A 113 -4.80 -3.40 3.84
N GLU A 114 -5.20 -4.64 4.12
CA GLU A 114 -4.77 -5.84 3.41
C GLU A 114 -5.22 -5.81 1.95
N VAL A 115 -6.48 -5.45 1.70
CA VAL A 115 -7.03 -5.31 0.35
C VAL A 115 -6.39 -4.12 -0.37
N GLN A 116 -6.14 -3.00 0.34
CA GLN A 116 -5.42 -1.87 -0.24
C GLN A 116 -4.00 -2.26 -0.69
N ASN A 117 -3.28 -3.07 0.10
CA ASN A 117 -1.93 -3.51 -0.23
C ASN A 117 -1.93 -4.40 -1.49
N GLU A 118 -2.87 -5.34 -1.61
CA GLU A 118 -2.99 -6.18 -2.81
C GLU A 118 -3.33 -5.35 -4.05
N LEU A 119 -4.26 -4.39 -3.93
CA LEU A 119 -4.59 -3.47 -5.02
C LEU A 119 -3.40 -2.60 -5.43
N LEU A 120 -2.60 -2.14 -4.47
CA LEU A 120 -1.35 -1.42 -4.76
C LEU A 120 -0.35 -2.30 -5.50
N VAL A 121 -0.20 -3.56 -5.09
CA VAL A 121 0.67 -4.52 -5.78
C VAL A 121 0.18 -4.76 -7.21
N PHE A 122 -1.11 -4.94 -7.41
CA PHE A 122 -1.72 -5.08 -8.74
C PHE A 122 -1.40 -3.87 -9.63
N ILE A 123 -1.68 -2.66 -9.13
CA ILE A 123 -1.40 -1.40 -9.81
C ILE A 123 0.08 -1.28 -10.18
N LEU A 124 0.98 -1.58 -9.24
CA LEU A 124 2.42 -1.43 -9.43
C LEU A 124 3.03 -2.56 -10.26
N LYS A 125 2.36 -3.69 -10.47
CA LYS A 125 2.82 -4.78 -11.36
C LYS A 125 2.44 -4.55 -12.81
N ASP A 126 1.28 -3.96 -13.05
CA ASP A 126 0.81 -3.68 -14.41
C ASP A 126 1.53 -2.47 -15.02
N LYS A 127 2.14 -2.65 -16.20
CA LYS A 127 2.91 -1.58 -16.85
C LYS A 127 2.03 -0.41 -17.30
N ASP A 128 0.86 -0.69 -17.86
CA ASP A 128 -0.04 0.34 -18.35
C ASP A 128 -0.58 1.21 -17.20
N LEU A 129 -0.98 0.57 -16.09
CA LEU A 129 -1.40 1.28 -14.88
C LEU A 129 -0.27 2.13 -14.29
N ARG A 130 0.95 1.60 -14.22
CA ARG A 130 2.11 2.37 -13.73
C ARG A 130 2.40 3.60 -14.59
N ASP A 131 2.43 3.43 -15.91
CA ASP A 131 2.75 4.51 -16.84
C ASP A 131 1.65 5.59 -16.80
N TYR A 132 0.38 5.16 -16.75
CA TYR A 132 -0.76 6.04 -16.55
C TYR A 132 -0.66 6.82 -15.25
N ILE A 133 -0.46 6.15 -14.11
CA ILE A 133 -0.39 6.80 -12.78
C ILE A 133 0.80 7.74 -12.70
N ARG A 134 1.94 7.38 -13.30
CA ARG A 134 3.11 8.27 -13.36
C ARG A 134 2.78 9.57 -14.09
N ASN A 135 2.12 9.48 -15.24
CA ASN A 135 1.70 10.67 -15.99
C ASN A 135 0.64 11.48 -15.24
N TRP A 136 -0.39 10.79 -14.73
CA TRP A 136 -1.47 11.38 -13.94
C TRP A 136 -0.93 12.12 -12.72
N GLY A 137 -0.07 11.49 -11.91
CA GLY A 137 0.52 12.07 -10.70
C GLY A 137 1.43 13.26 -10.99
N ASN A 138 2.18 13.21 -12.10
CA ASN A 138 2.95 14.36 -12.58
C ASN A 138 2.06 15.55 -12.94
N ASN A 139 0.94 15.31 -13.62
CA ASN A 139 0.00 16.36 -13.98
C ASN A 139 -0.74 16.89 -12.75
N TRP A 140 -1.15 16.01 -11.83
CA TRP A 140 -1.79 16.37 -10.58
C TRP A 140 -0.89 17.24 -9.70
N ARG A 141 0.40 16.90 -9.55
CA ARG A 141 1.34 17.76 -8.81
C ARG A 141 1.48 19.16 -9.39
N LYS A 142 1.33 19.32 -10.71
CA LYS A 142 1.38 20.63 -11.38
C LYS A 142 0.14 21.48 -11.12
N THR A 143 -1.02 20.89 -10.81
CA THR A 143 -2.23 21.66 -10.52
C THR A 143 -2.17 22.36 -9.15
N GLY A 144 -1.29 21.91 -8.25
CA GLY A 144 -1.07 22.53 -6.94
C GLY A 144 -2.16 22.25 -5.90
N VAL A 145 -3.20 21.47 -6.24
CA VAL A 145 -4.28 21.09 -5.33
C VAL A 145 -3.82 19.94 -4.43
N LYS A 146 -3.71 20.18 -3.11
CA LYS A 146 -3.13 19.21 -2.15
C LYS A 146 -4.14 18.52 -1.24
N ASP A 147 -5.32 19.11 -1.04
CA ASP A 147 -6.23 18.71 0.03
C ASP A 147 -7.58 18.17 -0.46
N GLU A 148 -7.75 18.02 -1.78
CA GLU A 148 -8.96 17.43 -2.37
C GLU A 148 -8.70 16.01 -2.85
N ILE A 149 -9.69 15.12 -2.63
CA ILE A 149 -9.69 13.81 -3.27
C ILE A 149 -9.78 14.04 -4.78
N PRO A 150 -8.80 13.59 -5.58
CA PRO A 150 -8.78 13.89 -7.00
C PRO A 150 -9.97 13.24 -7.69
N LYS A 151 -10.74 14.01 -8.45
CA LYS A 151 -11.77 13.48 -9.35
C LYS A 151 -11.09 12.75 -10.50
N LEU A 152 -11.37 11.46 -10.65
CA LEU A 152 -10.71 10.63 -11.65
C LEU A 152 -11.54 10.62 -12.94
N LYS A 153 -10.87 10.47 -14.08
CA LYS A 153 -11.55 10.18 -15.34
C LYS A 153 -11.89 8.69 -15.34
N HIS A 154 -13.14 8.35 -15.66
CA HIS A 154 -13.58 6.98 -15.83
C HIS A 154 -13.09 6.47 -17.19
N ASN A 155 -11.85 6.00 -17.22
CA ASN A 155 -11.19 5.42 -18.40
C ASN A 155 -10.89 3.93 -18.15
N SER A 156 -10.28 3.27 -19.14
CA SER A 156 -9.94 1.84 -19.04
C SER A 156 -9.06 1.50 -17.83
N GLN A 157 -8.14 2.39 -17.43
CA GLN A 157 -7.31 2.19 -16.23
C GLN A 157 -8.13 2.29 -14.93
N PHE A 158 -9.11 3.19 -14.88
CA PHE A 158 -10.05 3.28 -13.75
C PHE A 158 -10.90 2.00 -13.66
N GLU A 159 -11.50 1.60 -14.78
CA GLU A 159 -12.35 0.41 -14.86
C GLU A 159 -11.61 -0.85 -14.43
N LYS A 160 -10.38 -1.04 -14.92
CA LYS A 160 -9.52 -2.17 -14.55
C LYS A 160 -9.24 -2.26 -13.05
N VAL A 161 -9.03 -1.13 -12.38
CA VAL A 161 -8.83 -1.12 -10.91
C VAL A 161 -10.15 -1.34 -10.17
N ALA A 162 -11.26 -0.79 -10.67
CA ALA A 162 -12.59 -0.99 -10.09
C ALA A 162 -13.07 -2.45 -10.17
N GLU A 163 -12.79 -3.12 -11.30
CA GLU A 163 -13.02 -4.56 -11.47
C GLU A 163 -12.23 -5.37 -10.43
N GLN A 164 -10.93 -5.09 -10.29
CA GLN A 164 -10.09 -5.78 -9.30
C GLN A 164 -10.57 -5.54 -7.85
N ILE A 165 -11.04 -4.33 -7.54
CA ILE A 165 -11.67 -4.03 -6.25
C ILE A 165 -12.88 -4.93 -6.02
N THR A 166 -13.75 -5.06 -7.03
CA THR A 166 -14.98 -5.87 -6.96
C THR A 166 -14.65 -7.34 -6.73
N GLU A 167 -13.65 -7.88 -7.43
CA GLU A 167 -13.19 -9.26 -7.25
C GLU A 167 -12.69 -9.52 -5.83
N LEU A 168 -11.84 -8.62 -5.30
CA LEU A 168 -11.29 -8.77 -3.96
C LEU A 168 -12.35 -8.62 -2.87
N ILE A 169 -13.32 -7.73 -3.04
CA ILE A 169 -14.45 -7.60 -2.11
C ILE A 169 -15.27 -8.89 -2.09
N LYS A 170 -15.62 -9.43 -3.26
CA LYS A 170 -16.36 -10.71 -3.36
C LYS A 170 -15.62 -11.87 -2.69
N ILE A 171 -14.30 -11.94 -2.84
CA ILE A 171 -13.48 -12.97 -2.19
C ILE A 171 -13.52 -12.83 -0.66
N VAL A 172 -13.49 -11.61 -0.15
CA VAL A 172 -13.53 -11.34 1.29
C VAL A 172 -14.92 -11.65 1.87
N GLU A 173 -15.99 -11.21 1.19
CA GLU A 173 -17.39 -11.40 1.65
C GLU A 173 -17.90 -12.82 1.44
N GLY A 174 -17.48 -13.51 0.37
CA GLY A 174 -17.86 -14.90 0.06
C GLY A 174 -17.07 -15.97 0.82
N SER A 175 -16.27 -15.56 1.82
CA SER A 175 -15.47 -16.47 2.66
C SER A 175 -16.03 -16.65 4.08
N GLU A 176 -17.25 -16.16 4.32
CA GLU A 176 -18.04 -16.38 5.55
C GLU A 176 -18.86 -17.69 5.50
#